data_AF-A0A814MKA9-F1
#
_entry.id   AF-A0A814MKA9-F1
#
_cell.length_a   1.000
_cell.length_b   1.000
_cell.length_c   1.000
_cell.angle_alpha   90.00
_cell.angle_beta   90.00
_cell.angle_gamma   90.00
#
_symmetry.space_group_name_H-M   'P 1'
#
loop_
_entity.id
_entity.type
_entity.pdbx_description
1 polymer ?
#
loop_
_entity_poly.entity_id
_entity_poly.type
_entity_poly.pdbx_seq_one_letter_code
_entity_poly.pdbx_strand_id
1 'polypeptide(L)'
;MASTTQEKRKNSFSDKKSKQAKQTNLGDSIHCQKNRHLSLLLSLDHIRIFAMRRPKPECLPNENWLVYNVTSTTKEKWCSEFSPFFLGPIELYSNNKDGKMFIAKNMENAWQFCKVYKQFTDADGYSPSPAYWQWAENGWNDSKPHRFPLGRKASKPLYSLWNGKKLNYIEARKIIYAPLYAKYVEQTDAYKKLNDIYIKYCCGDKNDKHKKPMALLDFDGWDHLGQGYTLEQVINMEKPKMGHAFVLAGLLENNLFWLSELEKSNVEELRKSGRLLKDI
;
A
#
# COMPACT_ATOMS: atom_id res chain seq x y z
N MET A 1 -57.58 3.27 42.06
CA MET A 1 -58.40 2.13 41.64
C MET A 1 -57.73 1.50 40.44
N ALA A 2 -57.44 0.20 40.56
CA ALA A 2 -56.83 -0.61 39.52
C ALA A 2 -57.82 -0.91 38.39
N SER A 3 -57.34 -0.97 37.15
CA SER A 3 -58.01 -1.75 36.11
C SER A 3 -56.97 -2.43 35.24
N THR A 4 -56.84 -3.72 35.52
CA THR A 4 -56.06 -4.72 34.81
C THR A 4 -56.78 -5.06 33.51
N THR A 5 -56.12 -4.90 32.35
CA THR A 5 -56.55 -5.58 31.12
C THR A 5 -55.42 -6.46 30.63
N GLN A 6 -55.61 -7.76 30.80
CA GLN A 6 -54.79 -8.81 30.19
C GLN A 6 -55.21 -8.94 28.73
N GLU A 7 -54.24 -8.96 27.81
CA GLU A 7 -54.47 -9.48 26.46
C GLU A 7 -53.39 -10.47 26.04
N LYS A 8 -53.87 -11.45 25.28
CA LYS A 8 -53.33 -12.79 25.11
C LYS A 8 -52.18 -12.85 24.10
N ARG A 9 -51.27 -13.78 24.39
CA ARG A 9 -50.24 -14.34 23.51
C ARG A 9 -50.76 -14.69 22.11
N LYS A 10 -49.99 -14.33 21.08
CA LYS A 10 -49.78 -15.19 19.90
C LYS A 10 -48.28 -15.34 19.65
N ASN A 11 -47.80 -16.55 19.94
CA ASN A 11 -46.50 -17.05 19.50
C ASN A 11 -46.56 -17.25 17.98
N SER A 12 -45.82 -16.46 17.22
CA SER A 12 -45.43 -16.81 15.86
C SER A 12 -43.95 -17.19 15.86
N PHE A 13 -43.70 -18.49 15.79
CA PHE A 13 -42.44 -19.07 15.37
C PHE A 13 -42.14 -18.55 13.96
N SER A 14 -41.15 -17.66 13.82
CA SER A 14 -40.59 -17.27 12.53
C SER A 14 -39.13 -17.70 12.48
N ASP A 15 -38.91 -18.77 11.72
CA ASP A 15 -37.70 -19.19 11.02
C ASP A 15 -36.36 -18.56 11.43
N LYS A 16 -35.56 -19.41 12.09
CA LYS A 16 -34.10 -19.29 12.11
C LYS A 16 -33.58 -19.36 10.67
N LYS A 17 -33.48 -18.22 9.99
CA LYS A 17 -32.64 -18.08 8.80
C LYS A 17 -31.20 -18.39 9.20
N SER A 18 -30.72 -19.55 8.77
CA SER A 18 -29.31 -19.90 8.83
C SER A 18 -28.50 -18.78 8.16
N LYS A 19 -27.60 -18.17 8.93
CA LYS A 19 -26.57 -17.31 8.37
C LYS A 19 -25.61 -18.22 7.61
N GLN A 20 -25.92 -18.50 6.33
CA GLN A 20 -24.91 -18.97 5.40
C GLN A 20 -23.77 -17.96 5.44
N ALA A 21 -22.59 -18.44 5.82
CA ALA A 21 -21.37 -17.66 5.72
C ALA A 21 -21.29 -17.14 4.28
N LYS A 22 -21.18 -15.82 4.12
CA LYS A 22 -20.88 -15.20 2.83
C LYS A 22 -19.61 -15.86 2.31
N GLN A 23 -19.77 -16.75 1.34
CA GLN A 23 -18.70 -17.29 0.52
C GLN A 23 -17.92 -16.07 0.00
N THR A 24 -16.72 -15.89 0.51
CA THR A 24 -15.80 -14.91 -0.05
C THR A 24 -15.44 -15.42 -1.43
N ASN A 25 -15.93 -14.74 -2.47
CA ASN A 25 -15.47 -14.92 -3.84
C ASN A 25 -13.98 -14.52 -3.91
N LEU A 26 -13.09 -15.37 -3.40
CA LEU A 26 -11.77 -15.54 -3.96
C LEU A 26 -11.92 -16.65 -5.00
N GLY A 27 -11.71 -16.28 -6.26
CA GLY A 27 -11.63 -17.23 -7.36
C GLY A 27 -10.39 -18.09 -7.19
N ASP A 28 -10.49 -19.11 -6.35
CA ASP A 28 -9.51 -20.18 -6.23
C ASP A 28 -9.96 -21.32 -7.15
N SER A 29 -9.59 -21.23 -8.42
CA SER A 29 -9.60 -22.36 -9.34
C SER A 29 -8.78 -22.00 -10.58
N ILE A 30 -7.72 -22.79 -10.84
CA ILE A 30 -6.96 -22.86 -12.12
C ILE A 30 -5.58 -22.14 -12.20
N HIS A 31 -4.96 -21.69 -11.10
CA HIS A 31 -3.56 -21.18 -11.19
C HIS A 31 -2.50 -21.78 -10.26
N CYS A 32 -2.83 -22.76 -9.41
CA CYS A 32 -1.95 -23.14 -8.29
C CYS A 32 -0.93 -24.29 -8.57
N GLN A 33 -0.86 -24.90 -9.75
CA GLN A 33 -0.01 -26.10 -9.93
C GLN A 33 1.11 -26.03 -10.97
N LYS A 34 1.10 -25.09 -11.92
CA LYS A 34 2.12 -25.09 -13.00
C LYS A 34 3.37 -24.25 -12.74
N ASN A 35 3.40 -23.40 -11.70
CA ASN A 35 4.54 -22.51 -11.43
C ASN A 35 5.49 -22.98 -10.31
N ARG A 36 5.30 -24.18 -9.74
CA ARG A 36 6.17 -24.66 -8.64
C ARG A 36 7.53 -25.20 -9.08
N HIS A 37 7.79 -25.37 -10.38
CA HIS A 37 9.00 -26.04 -10.85
C HIS A 37 10.17 -25.12 -11.25
N LEU A 38 10.03 -23.79 -11.17
CA LEU A 38 11.09 -22.84 -11.52
C LEU A 38 11.71 -22.08 -10.32
N SER A 39 11.31 -22.37 -9.08
CA SER A 39 11.74 -21.63 -7.88
C SER A 39 13.07 -22.09 -7.28
N LEU A 40 13.89 -22.88 -7.99
CA LEU A 40 15.03 -23.57 -7.39
C LEU A 40 16.39 -22.87 -7.56
N LEU A 41 16.48 -21.67 -8.16
CA LEU A 41 17.79 -21.11 -8.49
C LEU A 41 18.20 -19.75 -7.91
N LEU A 42 17.36 -18.92 -7.32
CA LEU A 42 17.84 -17.80 -6.49
C LEU A 42 16.85 -17.54 -5.35
N SER A 43 17.34 -17.69 -4.11
CA SER A 43 16.56 -17.64 -2.88
C SER A 43 16.13 -16.19 -2.56
N LEU A 44 15.13 -15.67 -3.26
CA LEU A 44 14.53 -14.35 -3.02
C LEU A 44 13.35 -14.43 -2.02
N ASP A 45 13.44 -15.33 -1.03
CA ASP A 45 12.40 -15.55 -0.01
C ASP A 45 12.71 -14.82 1.30
N HIS A 46 13.47 -13.72 1.27
CA HIS A 46 13.96 -13.09 2.51
C HIS A 46 12.91 -12.21 3.18
N ILE A 47 12.03 -11.58 2.40
CA ILE A 47 10.99 -10.69 2.95
C ILE A 47 9.61 -11.25 2.65
N ARG A 48 8.78 -11.41 3.69
CA ARG A 48 7.34 -11.60 3.54
C ARG A 48 6.57 -10.44 4.12
N ILE A 49 5.37 -10.27 3.60
CA ILE A 49 4.48 -9.19 3.98
C ILE A 49 3.22 -9.84 4.55
N PHE A 50 2.73 -9.34 5.69
CA PHE A 50 1.58 -9.93 6.36
C PHE A 50 0.55 -8.88 6.77
N ALA A 51 -0.71 -9.31 6.81
CA ALA A 51 -1.83 -8.48 7.24
C ALA A 51 -1.82 -8.31 8.77
N MET A 52 -1.77 -7.06 9.24
CA MET A 52 -1.84 -6.72 10.66
C MET A 52 -3.11 -7.20 11.37
N ARG A 53 -4.28 -7.06 10.73
CA ARG A 53 -5.57 -7.13 11.45
C ARG A 53 -6.15 -8.53 11.57
N ARG A 54 -5.63 -9.51 10.83
CA ARG A 54 -6.11 -10.90 10.81
C ARG A 54 -5.04 -11.82 10.23
N PRO A 55 -3.87 -11.97 10.88
CA PRO A 55 -2.98 -13.05 10.47
C PRO A 55 -3.75 -14.35 10.71
N LYS A 56 -3.98 -15.12 9.64
CA LYS A 56 -4.35 -16.51 9.85
C LYS A 56 -3.21 -17.16 10.65
N PRO A 57 -3.48 -18.13 11.54
CA PRO A 57 -2.42 -18.79 12.31
C PRO A 57 -1.31 -19.35 11.40
N GLU A 58 -1.68 -19.87 10.23
CA GLU A 58 -0.75 -20.35 9.19
C GLU A 58 0.10 -19.26 8.52
N CYS A 59 -0.22 -17.98 8.73
CA CYS A 59 0.47 -16.81 8.18
C CYS A 59 1.20 -16.01 9.28
N LEU A 60 1.37 -16.59 10.48
CA LEU A 60 2.19 -15.97 11.51
C LEU A 60 3.68 -16.19 11.19
N PRO A 61 4.54 -15.18 11.36
CA PRO A 61 5.98 -15.37 11.28
C PRO A 61 6.43 -16.44 12.28
N ASN A 62 7.37 -17.32 11.89
CA ASN A 62 7.96 -18.26 12.85
C ASN A 62 8.79 -17.48 13.88
N GLU A 63 9.05 -18.08 15.05
CA GLU A 63 9.82 -17.45 16.14
C GLU A 63 11.21 -16.95 15.73
N ASN A 64 11.78 -17.49 14.65
CA ASN A 64 13.09 -17.10 14.13
C ASN A 64 13.06 -15.90 13.15
N TRP A 65 11.90 -15.31 12.89
CA TRP A 65 11.76 -14.19 11.95
C TRP A 65 12.06 -12.85 12.60
N LEU A 66 12.62 -11.93 11.82
CA LEU A 66 12.64 -10.51 12.17
C LEU A 66 11.30 -9.90 11.80
N VAL A 67 10.51 -9.42 12.77
CA VAL A 67 9.16 -8.91 12.52
C VAL A 67 9.10 -7.41 12.79
N TYR A 68 8.68 -6.63 11.79
CA TYR A 68 8.57 -5.18 11.88
C TYR A 68 7.17 -4.71 11.50
N ASN A 69 6.49 -4.03 12.43
CA ASN A 69 5.25 -3.32 12.15
C ASN A 69 5.58 -1.95 11.52
N VAL A 70 5.31 -1.81 10.23
CA VAL A 70 5.64 -0.60 9.45
C VAL A 70 4.45 0.34 9.33
N THR A 71 3.41 0.17 10.15
CA THR A 71 2.21 1.01 10.15
C THR A 71 2.26 2.11 11.19
N SER A 72 1.31 3.05 11.12
CA SER A 72 1.11 4.09 12.14
C SER A 72 0.77 3.58 13.55
N THR A 73 0.56 2.27 13.73
CA THR A 73 0.19 1.66 15.03
C THR A 73 1.32 0.85 15.65
N THR A 74 2.52 0.97 15.08
CA THR A 74 3.74 0.38 15.62
C THR A 74 4.04 0.90 17.03
N LYS A 75 4.65 0.04 17.86
CA LYS A 75 5.11 0.44 19.20
C LYS A 75 6.55 0.96 19.15
N GLU A 76 7.32 0.50 18.16
CA GLU A 76 8.67 0.95 17.91
C GLU A 76 8.65 2.33 17.25
N LYS A 77 9.02 3.38 18.00
CA LYS A 77 8.94 4.77 17.53
C LYS A 77 9.57 5.00 16.15
N TRP A 78 10.74 4.41 15.91
CA TRP A 78 11.45 4.56 14.63
C TRP A 78 10.67 3.94 13.44
N CYS A 79 9.91 2.87 13.65
CA CYS A 79 9.10 2.27 12.58
C CYS A 79 7.93 3.16 12.13
N SER A 80 7.57 4.19 12.92
CA SER A 80 6.45 5.08 12.55
C SER A 80 6.76 5.90 11.31
N GLU A 81 8.03 6.16 11.00
CA GLU A 81 8.48 6.88 9.80
C GLU A 81 8.15 6.15 8.49
N PHE A 82 7.93 4.82 8.54
CA PHE A 82 7.46 4.06 7.38
C PHE A 82 6.00 4.32 7.03
N SER A 83 5.22 4.86 7.96
CA SER A 83 3.80 5.06 7.75
C SER A 83 3.55 6.22 6.78
N PRO A 84 2.74 6.03 5.71
CA PRO A 84 2.34 7.12 4.82
C PRO A 84 1.66 8.30 5.53
N PHE A 85 1.17 8.09 6.76
CA PHE A 85 0.52 9.13 7.57
C PHE A 85 1.52 10.14 8.16
N PHE A 86 2.78 9.75 8.32
CA PHE A 86 3.83 10.56 8.94
C PHE A 86 4.94 10.95 7.97
N LEU A 87 5.05 10.24 6.84
CA LEU A 87 6.03 10.53 5.80
C LEU A 87 5.68 11.83 5.06
N GLY A 88 6.50 12.87 5.17
CA GLY A 88 6.33 14.15 4.48
C GLY A 88 7.27 15.24 5.01
N PRO A 89 7.25 16.46 4.41
CA PRO A 89 6.41 16.89 3.28
C PRO A 89 6.76 16.19 1.96
N ILE A 90 5.81 16.14 1.03
CA ILE A 90 5.91 15.46 -0.27
C ILE A 90 5.73 16.47 -1.40
N GLU A 91 6.76 16.65 -2.22
CA GLU A 91 6.69 17.41 -3.46
C GLU A 91 5.95 16.59 -4.51
N LEU A 92 5.03 17.25 -5.22
CA LEU A 92 4.18 16.62 -6.22
C LEU A 92 4.67 16.97 -7.63
N TYR A 93 3.84 17.65 -8.41
CA TYR A 93 4.18 18.19 -9.73
C TYR A 93 3.99 19.71 -9.73
N SER A 94 4.65 20.39 -10.67
CA SER A 94 4.50 21.84 -10.85
C SER A 94 3.11 22.20 -11.33
N ASN A 95 2.57 23.29 -10.81
CA ASN A 95 1.35 23.91 -11.29
C ASN A 95 1.60 24.54 -12.67
N ASN A 96 0.80 24.15 -13.65
CA ASN A 96 0.94 24.62 -15.03
C ASN A 96 0.67 26.13 -15.19
N LYS A 97 0.08 26.80 -14.20
CA LYS A 97 -0.25 28.23 -14.28
C LYS A 97 0.92 29.14 -13.89
N ASP A 98 1.61 28.81 -12.81
CA ASP A 98 2.64 29.66 -12.20
C ASP A 98 3.99 28.94 -12.04
N GLY A 99 4.09 27.67 -12.45
CA GLY A 99 5.28 26.83 -12.32
C GLY A 99 5.57 26.37 -10.89
N LYS A 100 4.76 26.77 -9.90
CA LYS A 100 5.01 26.48 -8.48
C LYS A 100 4.78 25.01 -8.18
N MET A 101 5.68 24.39 -7.43
CA MET A 101 5.52 23.00 -6.98
C MET A 101 4.37 22.86 -5.99
N PHE A 102 3.45 21.92 -6.23
CA PHE A 102 2.49 21.51 -5.20
C PHE A 102 3.20 20.68 -4.12
N ILE A 103 2.83 20.90 -2.85
CA ILE A 103 3.41 20.19 -1.71
C ILE A 103 2.28 19.64 -0.84
N ALA A 104 2.30 18.33 -0.59
CA ALA A 104 1.45 17.71 0.41
C ALA A 104 2.19 17.59 1.76
N LYS A 105 1.49 17.76 2.88
CA LYS A 105 2.10 17.62 4.21
C LYS A 105 2.48 16.19 4.58
N ASN A 106 1.84 15.21 3.97
CA ASN A 106 2.14 13.79 4.16
C ASN A 106 1.79 12.96 2.91
N MET A 107 2.36 11.76 2.81
CA MET A 107 2.19 10.84 1.69
C MET A 107 0.76 10.33 1.53
N GLU A 108 0.02 10.13 2.62
CA GLU A 108 -1.40 9.77 2.55
C GLU A 108 -2.20 10.85 1.82
N ASN A 109 -2.00 12.12 2.16
CA ASN A 109 -2.68 13.23 1.50
C ASN A 109 -2.22 13.41 0.05
N ALA A 110 -0.92 13.27 -0.24
CA ALA A 110 -0.40 13.24 -1.61
C ALA A 110 -1.16 12.21 -2.48
N TRP A 111 -1.34 11.00 -1.95
CA TRP A 111 -2.03 9.91 -2.64
C TRP A 111 -3.54 10.08 -2.74
N GLN A 112 -4.18 10.59 -1.69
CA GLN A 112 -5.65 10.61 -1.63
C GLN A 112 -6.24 11.75 -2.43
N PHE A 113 -5.59 12.91 -2.44
CA PHE A 113 -6.06 14.11 -3.13
C PHE A 113 -5.61 14.20 -4.60
N CYS A 114 -4.83 13.22 -5.10
CA CYS A 114 -4.67 13.04 -6.54
C CYS A 114 -5.87 12.34 -7.21
N LYS A 115 -6.84 11.82 -6.43
CA LYS A 115 -7.98 11.07 -6.94
C LYS A 115 -9.12 12.00 -7.33
N VAL A 116 -9.63 11.85 -8.56
CA VAL A 116 -10.78 12.60 -9.06
C VAL A 116 -12.05 11.78 -8.88
N TYR A 117 -13.06 12.37 -8.26
CA TYR A 117 -14.38 11.77 -8.05
C TYR A 117 -15.42 12.45 -8.95
N LYS A 118 -16.54 11.77 -9.23
CA LYS A 118 -17.60 12.27 -10.11
C LYS A 118 -18.15 13.66 -9.73
N GLN A 119 -18.18 14.01 -8.44
CA GLN A 119 -18.62 15.35 -8.00
C GLN A 119 -17.61 16.48 -8.28
N PHE A 120 -16.40 16.11 -8.67
CA PHE A 120 -15.28 17.02 -8.95
C PHE A 120 -14.93 17.06 -10.44
N THR A 121 -15.84 16.60 -11.30
CA THR A 121 -15.71 16.70 -12.75
C THR A 121 -16.62 17.80 -13.31
N ASP A 122 -16.32 18.24 -14.52
CA ASP A 122 -17.18 19.08 -15.35
C ASP A 122 -18.50 18.38 -15.76
N ALA A 123 -19.34 19.08 -16.53
CA ALA A 123 -20.63 18.58 -17.01
C ALA A 123 -20.48 17.31 -17.87
N ASP A 124 -19.37 17.20 -18.60
CA ASP A 124 -19.03 16.04 -19.43
C ASP A 124 -18.51 14.86 -18.59
N GLY A 125 -18.34 15.07 -17.27
CA GLY A 125 -17.92 14.04 -16.33
C GLY A 125 -16.46 13.63 -16.50
N TYR A 126 -15.68 14.39 -17.26
CA TYR A 126 -14.36 13.96 -17.72
C TYR A 126 -13.23 14.79 -17.13
N SER A 127 -13.31 16.12 -17.12
CA SER A 127 -12.18 16.98 -16.69
C SER A 127 -12.34 17.44 -15.24
N PRO A 128 -11.25 17.64 -14.48
CA PRO A 128 -11.34 18.15 -13.12
C PRO A 128 -11.93 19.57 -13.13
N SER A 129 -12.98 19.80 -12.34
CA SER A 129 -13.58 21.12 -12.19
C SER A 129 -12.72 22.06 -11.32
N PRO A 130 -12.97 23.38 -11.28
CA PRO A 130 -12.28 24.27 -10.34
C PRO A 130 -12.43 23.83 -8.87
N ALA A 131 -13.57 23.22 -8.51
CA ALA A 131 -13.81 22.68 -7.17
C ALA A 131 -12.89 21.50 -6.84
N TYR A 132 -12.46 20.70 -7.83
CA TYR A 132 -11.44 19.66 -7.62
C TYR A 132 -10.15 20.27 -7.08
N TRP A 133 -9.63 21.30 -7.76
CA TRP A 133 -8.33 21.89 -7.44
C TRP A 133 -8.35 22.53 -6.06
N GLN A 134 -9.41 23.26 -5.73
CA GLN A 134 -9.60 23.79 -4.39
C GLN A 134 -9.63 22.68 -3.32
N TRP A 135 -10.35 21.58 -3.57
CA TRP A 135 -10.41 20.44 -2.66
C TRP A 135 -9.05 19.74 -2.51
N ALA A 136 -8.34 19.53 -3.61
CA ALA A 136 -7.05 18.86 -3.64
C ALA A 136 -5.97 19.68 -2.92
N GLU A 137 -5.88 20.98 -3.21
CA GLU A 137 -4.92 21.89 -2.57
C GLU A 137 -5.16 22.01 -1.06
N ASN A 138 -6.42 22.12 -0.63
CA ASN A 138 -6.75 22.10 0.80
C ASN A 138 -6.32 20.79 1.45
N GLY A 139 -6.58 19.66 0.79
CA GLY A 139 -6.19 18.34 1.26
C GLY A 139 -4.69 18.11 1.35
N TRP A 140 -3.93 18.57 0.35
CA TRP A 140 -2.48 18.53 0.36
C TRP A 140 -1.91 19.39 1.50
N ASN A 141 -2.50 20.56 1.76
CA ASN A 141 -2.05 21.46 2.82
C ASN A 141 -2.46 21.04 4.25
N ASP A 142 -3.39 20.10 4.41
CA ASP A 142 -3.82 19.60 5.71
C ASP A 142 -2.73 18.71 6.35
N SER A 143 -2.40 18.97 7.61
CA SER A 143 -1.44 18.17 8.38
C SER A 143 -2.02 16.81 8.79
N LYS A 144 -3.35 16.67 8.87
CA LYS A 144 -4.01 15.42 9.21
C LYS A 144 -4.08 14.50 7.99
N PRO A 145 -3.64 13.23 8.10
CA PRO A 145 -3.73 12.26 7.01
C PRO A 145 -5.18 11.79 6.80
N HIS A 146 -5.65 11.83 5.55
CA HIS A 146 -7.03 11.50 5.18
C HIS A 146 -7.16 10.21 4.40
N ARG A 147 -7.24 9.06 5.08
CA ARG A 147 -7.42 7.76 4.40
C ARG A 147 -8.68 7.63 3.54
N PHE A 148 -9.72 8.37 3.92
CA PHE A 148 -11.01 8.39 3.24
C PHE A 148 -11.53 9.83 3.24
N PRO A 149 -11.00 10.73 2.38
CA PRO A 149 -11.32 12.16 2.45
C PRO A 149 -12.80 12.46 2.17
N LEU A 150 -13.50 11.57 1.43
CA LEU A 150 -14.94 11.65 1.19
C LEU A 150 -15.75 10.63 2.03
N GLY A 151 -15.12 9.99 3.01
CA GLY A 151 -15.72 8.93 3.82
C GLY A 151 -15.65 7.53 3.20
N ARG A 152 -15.84 6.50 4.03
CA ARG A 152 -15.65 5.09 3.64
C ARG A 152 -16.68 4.56 2.63
N LYS A 153 -17.83 5.22 2.53
CA LYS A 153 -18.95 4.85 1.65
C LYS A 153 -18.99 5.68 0.36
N ALA A 154 -17.99 6.55 0.14
CA ALA A 154 -17.90 7.35 -1.07
C ALA A 154 -17.84 6.47 -2.33
N SER A 155 -18.26 7.05 -3.45
CA SER A 155 -18.06 6.46 -4.76
C SER A 155 -16.58 6.19 -5.02
N LYS A 156 -16.29 5.15 -5.81
CA LYS A 156 -14.93 4.92 -6.30
C LYS A 156 -14.44 6.15 -7.09
N PRO A 157 -13.15 6.52 -6.98
CA PRO A 157 -12.55 7.50 -7.88
C PRO A 157 -12.75 7.08 -9.35
N LEU A 158 -12.88 8.06 -10.23
CA LEU A 158 -12.90 7.83 -11.68
C LEU A 158 -11.48 7.53 -12.19
N TYR A 159 -10.50 8.31 -11.74
CA TYR A 159 -9.08 8.18 -12.07
C TYR A 159 -8.24 8.94 -11.05
N SER A 160 -6.92 8.80 -11.12
CA SER A 160 -5.97 9.69 -10.46
C SER A 160 -5.40 10.68 -11.48
N LEU A 161 -5.30 11.95 -11.11
CA LEU A 161 -4.69 13.00 -11.93
C LEU A 161 -3.25 13.26 -11.48
N TRP A 162 -2.31 13.23 -12.44
CA TRP A 162 -0.91 13.51 -12.17
C TRP A 162 -0.28 14.27 -13.34
N ASN A 163 0.16 15.51 -13.12
CA ASN A 163 0.76 16.35 -14.14
C ASN A 163 -0.03 16.37 -15.47
N GLY A 164 -1.34 16.61 -15.38
CA GLY A 164 -2.26 16.62 -16.54
C GLY A 164 -2.65 15.24 -17.08
N LYS A 165 -2.01 14.15 -16.65
CA LYS A 165 -2.33 12.78 -17.08
C LYS A 165 -3.39 12.16 -16.18
N LYS A 166 -4.37 11.48 -16.79
CA LYS A 166 -5.37 10.67 -16.10
C LYS A 166 -4.88 9.24 -16.05
N LEU A 167 -4.83 8.68 -14.85
CA LEU A 167 -4.26 7.37 -14.57
C LEU A 167 -5.32 6.46 -13.95
N ASN A 168 -5.39 5.23 -14.42
CA ASN A 168 -6.16 4.20 -13.75
C ASN A 168 -5.48 3.78 -12.42
N TYR A 169 -6.11 2.90 -11.65
CA TYR A 169 -5.59 2.51 -10.33
C TYR A 169 -4.21 1.86 -10.35
N ILE A 170 -3.92 1.02 -11.36
CA ILE A 170 -2.62 0.34 -11.50
C ILE A 170 -1.56 1.35 -11.93
N GLU A 171 -1.86 2.17 -12.94
CA GLU A 171 -0.95 3.22 -13.43
C GLU A 171 -0.62 4.23 -12.33
N ALA A 172 -1.62 4.66 -11.55
CA ALA A 172 -1.44 5.59 -10.45
C ALA A 172 -0.52 5.02 -9.36
N ARG A 173 -0.54 3.70 -9.11
CA ARG A 173 0.42 3.08 -8.19
C ARG A 173 1.85 3.14 -8.71
N LYS A 174 2.03 2.87 -10.00
CA LYS A 174 3.36 2.85 -10.65
C LYS A 174 3.96 4.23 -10.85
N ILE A 175 3.13 5.22 -11.17
CA ILE A 175 3.58 6.58 -11.53
C ILE A 175 3.58 7.52 -10.32
N ILE A 176 2.62 7.36 -9.40
CA ILE A 176 2.46 8.26 -8.25
C ILE A 176 2.93 7.58 -6.98
N TYR A 177 2.22 6.54 -6.53
CA TYR A 177 2.35 6.06 -5.16
C TYR A 177 3.72 5.46 -4.85
N ALA A 178 4.15 4.43 -5.60
CA ALA A 178 5.38 3.71 -5.33
C ALA A 178 6.63 4.59 -5.51
N PRO A 179 6.78 5.38 -6.59
CA PRO A 179 7.91 6.29 -6.74
C PRO A 179 7.99 7.35 -5.64
N LEU A 180 6.87 8.01 -5.31
CA LEU A 180 6.88 9.04 -4.26
C LEU A 180 7.18 8.43 -2.90
N TYR A 181 6.50 7.34 -2.53
CA TYR A 181 6.76 6.67 -1.26
C TYR A 181 8.24 6.27 -1.16
N ALA A 182 8.78 5.64 -2.20
CA ALA A 182 10.17 5.24 -2.27
C ALA A 182 11.14 6.41 -2.09
N LYS A 183 10.95 7.47 -2.89
CA LYS A 183 11.76 8.68 -2.85
C LYS A 183 11.87 9.26 -1.45
N TYR A 184 10.76 9.34 -0.72
CA TYR A 184 10.77 9.95 0.61
C TYR A 184 11.14 8.98 1.73
N VAL A 185 10.73 7.71 1.67
CA VAL A 185 11.03 6.74 2.74
C VAL A 185 12.51 6.42 2.78
N GLU A 186 13.20 6.33 1.63
CA GLU A 186 14.65 6.06 1.57
C GLU A 186 15.48 7.13 2.30
N GLN A 187 14.94 8.33 2.49
CA GLN A 187 15.62 9.44 3.15
C GLN A 187 15.48 9.42 4.69
N THR A 188 14.70 8.49 5.24
CA THR A 188 14.43 8.43 6.68
C THR A 188 15.52 7.64 7.42
N ASP A 189 15.79 8.01 8.68
CA ASP A 189 16.70 7.25 9.54
C ASP A 189 16.16 5.84 9.80
N ALA A 190 14.84 5.71 9.86
CA ALA A 190 14.17 4.42 9.95
C ALA A 190 14.52 3.49 8.78
N TYR A 191 14.48 3.98 7.54
CA TYR A 191 14.84 3.18 6.37
C TYR A 191 16.30 2.75 6.40
N LYS A 192 17.23 3.67 6.69
CA LYS A 192 18.66 3.34 6.85
C LYS A 192 18.84 2.20 7.84
N LYS A 193 18.23 2.32 9.02
CA LYS A 193 18.28 1.30 10.07
C LYS A 193 17.70 -0.04 9.62
N LEU A 194 16.54 -0.05 8.94
CA LEU A 194 15.93 -1.29 8.46
C LEU A 194 16.77 -1.94 7.36
N ASN A 195 17.36 -1.14 6.47
CA ASN A 195 18.26 -1.61 5.44
C ASN A 195 19.53 -2.23 6.03
N ASP A 196 20.13 -1.62 7.05
CA ASP A 196 21.29 -2.20 7.76
C ASP A 196 20.93 -3.55 8.41
N ILE A 197 19.74 -3.64 9.02
CA ILE A 197 19.20 -4.90 9.58
C ILE A 197 19.01 -5.94 8.48
N TYR A 198 18.42 -5.54 7.35
CA TYR A 198 18.18 -6.42 6.21
C TYR A 198 19.50 -6.95 5.65
N ILE A 199 20.48 -6.09 5.36
CA ILE A 199 21.79 -6.49 4.88
C ILE A 199 22.46 -7.45 5.87
N LYS A 200 22.46 -7.11 7.16
CA LYS A 200 23.14 -7.89 8.20
C LYS A 200 22.54 -9.27 8.42
N TYR A 201 21.20 -9.38 8.42
CA TYR A 201 20.53 -10.60 8.85
C TYR A 201 19.82 -11.35 7.72
N CYS A 202 19.53 -10.73 6.58
CA CYS A 202 18.80 -11.36 5.48
C CYS A 202 19.71 -11.69 4.29
N CYS A 203 20.71 -10.86 3.99
CA CYS A 203 21.56 -10.98 2.79
C CYS A 203 22.80 -11.88 2.95
N GLY A 204 22.97 -12.57 4.09
CA GLY A 204 24.12 -13.45 4.33
C GLY A 204 24.18 -14.69 3.42
N ASP A 205 25.34 -15.35 3.42
CA ASP A 205 25.57 -16.64 2.75
C ASP A 205 24.50 -17.66 3.18
N LYS A 206 24.20 -18.64 2.32
CA LYS A 206 23.27 -19.74 2.65
C LYS A 206 23.71 -20.53 3.90
N ASN A 207 25.01 -20.50 4.23
CA ASN A 207 25.59 -21.14 5.39
C ASN A 207 25.68 -20.23 6.63
N ASP A 208 25.24 -18.97 6.52
CA ASP A 208 25.24 -18.04 7.65
C ASP A 208 24.14 -18.44 8.66
N LYS A 209 24.57 -18.94 9.82
CA LYS A 209 23.68 -19.34 10.93
C LYS A 209 22.90 -18.17 11.52
N HIS A 210 23.30 -16.93 11.24
CA HIS A 210 22.61 -15.73 11.68
C HIS A 210 21.58 -15.22 10.67
N LYS A 211 21.47 -15.89 9.50
CA LYS A 211 20.47 -15.55 8.49
C LYS A 211 19.06 -15.78 9.01
N LYS A 212 18.23 -14.73 8.94
CA LYS A 212 16.84 -14.73 9.38
C LYS A 212 15.96 -14.12 8.32
N PRO A 213 14.80 -14.74 7.99
CA PRO A 213 13.80 -14.09 7.17
C PRO A 213 13.16 -12.91 7.92
N MET A 214 12.63 -11.97 7.15
CA MET A 214 11.99 -10.75 7.63
C MET A 214 10.49 -10.74 7.28
N ALA A 215 9.67 -10.31 8.24
CA ALA A 215 8.25 -10.06 8.07
C ALA A 215 7.95 -8.56 8.24
N LEU A 216 7.34 -7.96 7.21
CA LEU A 216 6.81 -6.60 7.28
C LEU A 216 5.29 -6.66 7.50
N LEU A 217 4.81 -6.05 8.58
CA LEU A 217 3.38 -6.03 8.90
C LEU A 217 2.72 -4.75 8.39
N ASP A 218 1.65 -4.90 7.60
CA ASP A 218 0.90 -3.81 6.98
C ASP A 218 -0.60 -4.05 7.11
N PHE A 219 -1.41 -2.99 7.13
CA PHE A 219 -2.88 -3.12 7.12
C PHE A 219 -3.42 -3.74 5.84
N ASP A 220 -2.78 -3.45 4.70
CA ASP A 220 -3.13 -3.96 3.38
C ASP A 220 -2.06 -4.99 2.90
N GLY A 221 -1.25 -5.54 3.82
CA GLY A 221 -0.27 -6.58 3.57
C GLY A 221 -0.88 -7.99 3.46
N TRP A 222 -0.19 -8.90 2.78
CA TRP A 222 -0.56 -10.32 2.65
C TRP A 222 0.61 -11.13 2.06
N ASP A 223 0.66 -12.44 2.35
CA ASP A 223 1.79 -13.31 1.97
C ASP A 223 1.77 -13.66 0.48
N HIS A 224 2.28 -12.74 -0.34
CA HIS A 224 2.29 -12.89 -1.80
C HIS A 224 3.18 -14.04 -2.27
N LEU A 225 4.35 -14.23 -1.66
CA LEU A 225 5.25 -15.34 -1.97
C LEU A 225 4.63 -16.69 -1.59
N GLY A 226 3.99 -16.80 -0.43
CA GLY A 226 3.24 -17.99 -0.04
C GLY A 226 2.09 -18.33 -1.00
N GLN A 227 1.58 -17.33 -1.71
CA GLN A 227 0.57 -17.50 -2.76
C GLN A 227 1.15 -17.65 -4.18
N GLY A 228 2.48 -17.62 -4.34
CA GLY A 228 3.16 -17.79 -5.61
C GLY A 228 3.11 -16.56 -6.53
N TYR A 229 2.93 -15.36 -5.98
CA TYR A 229 2.99 -14.10 -6.72
C TYR A 229 4.32 -13.39 -6.51
N THR A 230 4.86 -12.77 -7.56
CA THR A 230 6.01 -11.84 -7.48
C THR A 230 5.54 -10.41 -7.21
N LEU A 231 6.44 -9.51 -6.78
CA LEU A 231 6.11 -8.10 -6.57
C LEU A 231 5.61 -7.40 -7.86
N GLU A 232 6.17 -7.75 -9.02
CA GLU A 232 5.73 -7.28 -10.34
C GLU A 232 4.29 -7.70 -10.61
N GLN A 233 3.90 -8.91 -10.23
CA GLN A 233 2.51 -9.34 -10.37
C GLN A 233 1.62 -8.56 -9.40
N VAL A 234 2.03 -8.42 -8.13
CA VAL A 234 1.25 -7.70 -7.09
C VAL A 234 0.89 -6.27 -7.50
N ILE A 235 1.82 -5.51 -8.08
CA ILE A 235 1.51 -4.13 -8.50
C ILE A 235 0.49 -4.05 -9.64
N ASN A 236 0.40 -5.10 -10.45
CA ASN A 236 -0.54 -5.19 -11.58
C ASN A 236 -1.90 -5.78 -11.20
N MET A 237 -2.08 -6.25 -9.95
CA MET A 237 -3.34 -6.79 -9.47
C MET A 237 -4.25 -5.68 -8.93
N GLU A 238 -5.52 -5.62 -9.35
CA GLU A 238 -6.51 -4.74 -8.71
C GLU A 238 -6.88 -5.20 -7.30
N LYS A 239 -6.84 -6.52 -7.09
CA LYS A 239 -7.09 -7.19 -5.82
C LYS A 239 -6.16 -8.40 -5.71
N PRO A 240 -5.68 -8.73 -4.50
CA PRO A 240 -5.86 -7.98 -3.24
C PRO A 240 -5.19 -6.60 -3.26
N LYS A 241 -5.48 -5.78 -2.25
CA LYS A 241 -4.86 -4.46 -2.14
C LYS A 241 -3.35 -4.60 -1.91
N MET A 242 -2.61 -3.58 -2.29
CA MET A 242 -1.17 -3.47 -2.08
C MET A 242 -0.91 -2.31 -1.11
N GLY A 243 -0.42 -2.65 0.10
CA GLY A 243 0.06 -1.68 1.08
C GLY A 243 1.45 -1.11 0.75
N HIS A 244 1.96 -0.20 1.59
CA HIS A 244 3.30 0.38 1.39
C HIS A 244 4.43 -0.61 1.71
N ALA A 245 4.19 -1.63 2.53
CA ALA A 245 5.21 -2.64 2.83
C ALA A 245 5.72 -3.38 1.58
N PHE A 246 4.93 -3.47 0.50
CA PHE A 246 5.37 -4.03 -0.77
C PHE A 246 6.42 -3.15 -1.46
N VAL A 247 6.24 -1.83 -1.42
CA VAL A 247 7.23 -0.88 -1.95
C VAL A 247 8.51 -0.95 -1.12
N LEU A 248 8.37 -1.00 0.22
CA LEU A 248 9.50 -1.13 1.13
C LEU A 248 10.29 -2.43 0.92
N ALA A 249 9.61 -3.56 0.70
CA ALA A 249 10.27 -4.81 0.33
C ALA A 249 11.04 -4.69 -0.99
N GLY A 250 10.43 -4.08 -2.02
CA GLY A 250 11.11 -3.81 -3.28
C GLY A 250 12.35 -2.93 -3.14
N LEU A 251 12.35 -1.95 -2.24
CA LEU A 251 13.54 -1.14 -1.95
C LEU A 251 14.66 -1.96 -1.32
N LEU A 252 14.34 -2.73 -0.28
CA LEU A 252 15.31 -3.57 0.44
C LEU A 252 15.92 -4.64 -0.49
N GLU A 253 15.09 -5.28 -1.31
CA GLU A 253 15.51 -6.31 -2.28
C GLU A 253 16.15 -5.72 -3.54
N ASN A 254 16.27 -4.39 -3.64
CA ASN A 254 16.68 -3.70 -4.85
C ASN A 254 15.85 -4.09 -6.10
N ASN A 255 14.60 -4.48 -5.88
CA ASN A 255 13.61 -4.77 -6.91
C ASN A 255 12.63 -3.60 -7.04
N LEU A 256 12.93 -2.64 -7.91
CA LEU A 256 12.08 -1.50 -8.20
C LEU A 256 10.97 -1.87 -9.20
N PHE A 257 10.13 -2.84 -8.84
CA PHE A 257 9.11 -3.48 -9.69
C PHE A 257 8.04 -2.54 -10.27
N TRP A 258 7.99 -1.28 -9.81
CA TRP A 258 7.12 -0.24 -10.35
C TRP A 258 7.72 0.53 -11.53
N LEU A 259 9.02 0.40 -11.77
CA LEU A 259 9.74 1.04 -12.86
C LEU A 259 9.78 0.14 -14.11
N SER A 260 9.84 0.76 -15.27
CA SER A 260 10.23 0.10 -16.52
C SER A 260 11.70 -0.31 -16.49
N GLU A 261 12.10 -1.24 -17.37
CA GLU A 261 13.50 -1.68 -17.45
C GLU A 261 14.46 -0.53 -17.77
N LEU A 262 14.05 0.41 -18.63
CA LEU A 262 14.84 1.62 -18.93
C LEU A 262 15.04 2.48 -17.69
N GLU A 263 13.98 2.72 -16.92
CA GLU A 263 14.06 3.48 -15.67
C GLU A 263 14.93 2.77 -14.62
N LYS A 264 14.84 1.43 -14.52
CA LYS A 264 15.71 0.64 -13.63
C LYS A 264 17.18 0.79 -14.00
N SER A 265 17.52 0.71 -15.29
CA SER A 265 18.89 0.93 -15.77
C SER A 265 19.41 2.31 -15.39
N ASN A 266 18.59 3.35 -15.58
CA ASN A 266 18.95 4.72 -15.20
C ASN A 266 19.18 4.86 -13.68
N VAL A 267 18.32 4.25 -12.86
CA VAL A 267 18.50 4.23 -11.39
C VAL A 267 19.80 3.52 -11.00
N GLU A 268 20.12 2.40 -11.64
CA GLU A 268 21.34 1.65 -11.35
C GLU A 268 22.60 2.46 -11.70
N GLU A 269 22.60 3.16 -12.83
CA GLU A 269 23.68 4.07 -13.22
C GLU A 269 23.85 5.22 -12.20
N LEU A 270 22.74 5.81 -11.76
CA LEU A 270 22.75 6.85 -10.75
C LEU A 270 23.31 6.34 -9.41
N ARG A 271 22.92 5.15 -8.98
CA ARG A 271 23.45 4.53 -7.76
C ARG A 271 24.95 4.24 -7.85
N LYS A 272 25.45 3.84 -9.03
CA LYS A 272 26.90 3.70 -9.28
C LYS A 272 27.65 5.03 -9.12
N SER A 273 27.00 6.16 -9.41
CA SER A 273 27.53 7.51 -9.18
C SER A 273 27.36 8.03 -7.74
N GLY A 274 26.77 7.24 -6.83
CA GLY A 274 26.47 7.65 -5.45
C GLY A 274 25.22 8.54 -5.30
N ARG A 275 24.41 8.67 -6.35
CA ARG A 275 23.13 9.40 -6.34
C ARG A 275 21.98 8.50 -5.87
N LEU A 276 20.99 9.10 -5.21
CA LEU A 276 19.82 8.43 -4.65
C LEU A 276 18.58 8.60 -5.54
N LEU A 277 17.51 7.84 -5.29
CA LEU A 277 16.23 8.00 -6.02
C LEU A 277 15.65 9.41 -5.94
N LYS A 278 15.97 10.17 -4.88
CA LYS A 278 15.52 11.56 -4.74
C LYS A 278 16.09 12.49 -5.80
N ASP A 279 17.18 12.09 -6.44
CA ASP A 279 17.90 12.86 -7.46
C ASP A 279 17.32 12.65 -8.87
N ILE A 280 16.23 11.88 -8.97
CA ILE A 280 15.39 11.59 -10.13
C ILE A 280 14.06 12.35 -9.97
#